data_AF-A0A8S1DV67-F1
#
_entry.id   AF-A0A8S1DV67-F1
#
_cell.length_a   1.000
_cell.length_b   1.000
_cell.length_c   1.000
_cell.angle_alpha   90.00
_cell.angle_beta   90.00
_cell.angle_gamma   90.00
#
_symmetry.space_group_name_H-M   'P 1'
#
loop_
_entity.id
_entity.type
_entity.pdbx_description
1 polymer ?
#
loop_
_entity_poly.entity_id
_entity_poly.type
_entity_poly.pdbx_seq_one_letter_code
_entity_poly.pdbx_strand_id
1 'polypeptide(L)'
;MESPAPTAAILVIGDEILKGHTRDTNSSFAAKIFYSLGIKVGRIIAISDNKEEIAEELRNLTSKNTFVVTSGGVGPTHDDITYEAVAAAFDLPLVFNTELAEIVESFYGVNDKNIEKNPAMKMAHIPQEHELFYSKKMKKSPEWATIFPMVKVRNVYVLPGLPKCFEACLHGLQHCFPSAIGSHFMDFLFLSVEESLIAHTLEDTIQKFKVVIGCYPILYNERYQTKLTVEAGTLANLRQALEHLEAALPANSLVELDPTSLALQKLQYLNSHDGAKTAFDVFKTCHAKYPEAEIVVSFNGGKDCTLLLHLYHLYLKSVGKAGAKVKALYIKNHETFSEVEEFVAKAVVHYNLELIEYHDHIKAGVEKLMSDHPNVSLLFSVEVSAARFKAAAGHFHPNVK
;
A
#
# COMPACT_ATOMS: atom_id res chain seq x y z
N MET A 1 -27.49 -9.38 -21.26
CA MET A 1 -26.05 -9.70 -21.42
C MET A 1 -25.32 -8.85 -20.41
N GLU A 2 -24.53 -9.44 -19.52
CA GLU A 2 -23.64 -8.66 -18.64
C GLU A 2 -22.67 -7.88 -19.51
N SER A 3 -22.55 -6.57 -19.29
CA SER A 3 -21.53 -5.76 -19.95
C SER A 3 -20.15 -6.31 -19.60
N PRO A 4 -19.21 -6.37 -20.56
CA PRO A 4 -17.86 -6.85 -20.30
C PRO A 4 -17.21 -6.05 -19.17
N ALA A 5 -16.47 -6.73 -18.30
CA ALA A 5 -15.79 -6.10 -17.17
C ALA A 5 -14.86 -4.97 -17.66
N PRO A 6 -14.82 -3.83 -16.94
CA PRO A 6 -13.98 -2.70 -17.33
C PRO A 6 -12.50 -3.08 -17.35
N THR A 7 -11.79 -2.54 -18.34
CA THR A 7 -10.34 -2.73 -18.53
C THR A 7 -9.60 -1.41 -18.53
N ALA A 8 -8.35 -1.43 -18.10
CA ALA A 8 -7.47 -0.28 -18.12
C ALA A 8 -6.17 -0.58 -18.87
N ALA A 9 -5.58 0.43 -19.49
CA ALA A 9 -4.19 0.43 -19.93
C ALA A 9 -3.43 1.60 -19.32
N ILE A 10 -2.11 1.43 -19.15
CA ILE A 10 -1.22 2.44 -18.61
C ILE A 10 -0.14 2.74 -19.65
N LEU A 11 -0.02 4.01 -20.04
CA LEU A 11 1.01 4.50 -20.96
C LEU A 11 1.98 5.40 -20.19
N VAL A 12 3.19 4.91 -19.95
CA VAL A 12 4.27 5.63 -19.28
C VAL A 12 5.10 6.34 -20.35
N ILE A 13 5.21 7.65 -20.25
CA ILE A 13 5.86 8.53 -21.23
C ILE A 13 7.07 9.13 -20.54
N GLY A 14 8.26 8.80 -21.04
CA GLY A 14 9.51 9.29 -20.48
C GLY A 14 10.72 8.50 -20.95
N ASP A 15 11.61 9.18 -21.65
CA ASP A 15 12.89 8.67 -22.11
C ASP A 15 13.77 8.11 -20.98
N GLU A 16 13.69 8.68 -19.78
CA GLU A 16 14.43 8.24 -18.59
C GLU A 16 13.98 6.88 -18.08
N ILE A 17 12.71 6.51 -18.33
CA ILE A 17 12.18 5.17 -18.04
C ILE A 17 12.79 4.16 -19.00
N LEU A 18 12.82 4.49 -20.30
CA LEU A 18 13.41 3.63 -21.33
C LEU A 18 14.93 3.46 -21.17
N LYS A 19 15.62 4.52 -20.72
CA LYS A 19 17.06 4.49 -20.40
C LYS A 19 17.36 3.77 -19.08
N GLY A 20 16.34 3.45 -18.28
CA GLY A 20 16.49 2.78 -16.98
C GLY A 20 17.10 3.68 -15.89
N HIS A 21 17.15 5.00 -16.09
CA HIS A 21 17.62 5.95 -15.09
C HIS A 21 16.62 6.09 -13.93
N THR A 22 15.33 6.00 -14.27
CA THR A 22 14.25 6.06 -13.30
C THR A 22 13.49 4.74 -13.34
N ARG A 23 13.25 4.15 -12.18
CA ARG A 23 12.38 2.99 -12.05
C ARG A 23 10.92 3.46 -12.12
N ASP A 24 10.15 2.89 -13.03
CA ASP A 24 8.71 3.13 -13.08
C ASP A 24 8.01 2.53 -11.85
N THR A 25 7.56 3.41 -10.96
CA THR A 25 6.69 3.08 -9.81
C THR A 25 5.23 3.42 -10.07
N ASN A 26 4.94 4.28 -11.03
CA ASN A 26 3.62 4.83 -11.28
C ASN A 26 2.70 3.78 -11.87
N SER A 27 3.18 2.97 -12.82
CA SER A 27 2.38 1.89 -13.38
C SER A 27 2.04 0.82 -12.35
N SER A 28 2.99 0.49 -11.47
CA SER A 28 2.78 -0.43 -10.34
C SER A 28 1.72 0.09 -9.38
N PHE A 29 1.77 1.38 -9.06
CA PHE A 29 0.77 2.03 -8.23
C PHE A 29 -0.61 2.02 -8.89
N ALA A 30 -0.70 2.43 -10.16
CA ALA A 30 -1.96 2.45 -10.89
C ALA A 30 -2.59 1.05 -11.03
N ALA A 31 -1.76 0.02 -11.28
CA ALA A 31 -2.24 -1.35 -11.33
C ALA A 31 -2.87 -1.80 -10.01
N LYS A 32 -2.29 -1.43 -8.86
CA LYS A 32 -2.89 -1.73 -7.55
C LYS A 32 -4.24 -1.04 -7.36
N ILE A 33 -4.36 0.22 -7.77
CA ILE A 33 -5.61 0.99 -7.67
C ILE A 33 -6.69 0.37 -8.56
N PHE A 34 -6.42 0.15 -9.84
CA PHE A 34 -7.37 -0.48 -10.74
C PHE A 34 -7.79 -1.87 -10.26
N TYR A 35 -6.84 -2.67 -9.80
CA TYR A 35 -7.12 -3.98 -9.26
C TYR A 35 -8.04 -3.92 -8.03
N SER A 36 -7.81 -2.96 -7.11
CA SER A 36 -8.68 -2.74 -5.95
C SER A 36 -10.12 -2.34 -6.33
N LEU A 37 -10.31 -1.79 -7.53
CA LEU A 37 -11.61 -1.42 -8.09
C LEU A 37 -12.22 -2.54 -8.95
N GLY A 38 -11.57 -3.72 -9.05
CA GLY A 38 -11.98 -4.83 -9.90
C GLY A 38 -11.76 -4.57 -11.40
N ILE A 39 -10.92 -3.60 -11.76
CA ILE A 39 -10.60 -3.24 -13.14
C ILE A 39 -9.32 -3.95 -13.55
N LYS A 40 -9.39 -4.76 -14.61
CA LYS A 40 -8.22 -5.48 -15.12
C LYS A 40 -7.33 -4.52 -15.92
N VAL A 41 -6.07 -4.37 -15.49
CA VAL A 41 -5.06 -3.73 -16.34
C VAL A 41 -4.61 -4.72 -17.41
N GLY A 42 -4.90 -4.42 -18.68
CA GLY A 42 -4.59 -5.29 -19.80
C GLY A 42 -3.18 -5.07 -20.36
N ARG A 43 -2.66 -3.84 -20.27
CA ARG A 43 -1.36 -3.44 -20.83
C ARG A 43 -0.72 -2.32 -20.03
N ILE A 44 0.60 -2.40 -19.88
CA ILE A 44 1.47 -1.31 -19.42
C ILE A 44 2.54 -1.14 -20.50
N ILE A 45 2.70 0.07 -21.01
CA ILE A 45 3.64 0.39 -22.08
C ILE A 45 4.49 1.58 -21.63
N ALA A 46 5.81 1.49 -21.78
CA ALA A 46 6.71 2.63 -21.67
C ALA A 46 7.12 3.06 -23.08
N ILE A 47 7.11 4.36 -23.34
CA ILE A 47 7.38 4.94 -24.66
C ILE A 47 8.23 6.22 -24.53
N SER A 48 8.99 6.55 -25.58
CA SER A 48 9.82 7.75 -25.62
C SER A 48 8.97 9.02 -25.73
N ASP A 49 9.59 10.16 -25.45
CA ASP A 49 9.01 11.50 -25.63
C ASP A 49 8.95 11.88 -27.13
N ASN A 50 8.24 11.07 -27.91
CA ASN A 50 7.95 11.29 -29.33
C ASN A 50 6.44 11.40 -29.56
N LYS A 51 6.01 12.54 -30.09
CA LYS A 51 4.58 12.88 -30.23
C LYS A 51 3.83 11.88 -31.09
N GLU A 52 4.40 11.51 -32.24
CA GLU A 52 3.77 10.61 -33.20
C GLU A 52 3.61 9.20 -32.64
N GLU A 53 4.65 8.68 -31.97
CA GLU A 53 4.63 7.37 -31.31
C GLU A 53 3.61 7.33 -30.16
N ILE A 54 3.59 8.36 -29.29
CA ILE A 54 2.61 8.47 -28.20
C ILE A 54 1.18 8.50 -28.79
N ALA A 55 0.95 9.31 -29.82
CA ALA A 55 -0.36 9.44 -30.45
C ALA A 55 -0.84 8.12 -31.09
N GLU A 56 0.05 7.40 -31.75
CA GLU A 56 -0.24 6.08 -32.32
C GLU A 56 -0.62 5.07 -31.23
N GLU A 57 0.16 4.99 -30.16
CA GLU A 57 -0.12 4.03 -29.11
C GLU A 57 -1.39 4.40 -28.32
N LEU A 58 -1.67 5.70 -28.12
CA LEU A 58 -2.94 6.14 -27.56
C LEU A 58 -4.13 5.68 -28.41
N ARG A 59 -4.08 5.77 -29.75
CA ARG A 59 -5.14 5.22 -30.62
C ARG A 59 -5.30 3.71 -30.44
N ASN A 60 -4.19 2.99 -30.33
CA ASN A 60 -4.20 1.53 -30.11
C ASN A 60 -4.81 1.15 -28.75
N LEU A 61 -4.45 1.87 -27.68
CA LEU A 61 -4.90 1.57 -26.32
C LEU A 61 -6.36 1.96 -26.10
N THR A 62 -6.77 3.13 -26.58
CA THR A 62 -8.11 3.68 -26.37
C THR A 62 -9.20 2.88 -27.08
N SER A 63 -8.89 2.26 -28.21
CA SER A 63 -9.81 1.38 -28.94
C SER A 63 -10.00 -0.01 -28.30
N LYS A 64 -9.09 -0.42 -27.42
CA LYS A 64 -9.05 -1.78 -26.83
C LYS A 64 -9.36 -1.82 -25.33
N ASN A 65 -9.39 -0.68 -24.66
CA ASN A 65 -9.55 -0.60 -23.20
C ASN A 65 -10.64 0.40 -22.82
N THR A 66 -11.31 0.13 -21.70
CA THR A 66 -12.33 1.04 -21.15
C THR A 66 -11.70 2.36 -20.69
N PHE A 67 -10.50 2.29 -20.09
CA PHE A 67 -9.75 3.44 -19.61
C PHE A 67 -8.29 3.38 -20.04
N VAL A 68 -7.68 4.53 -20.28
CA VAL A 68 -6.24 4.69 -20.46
C VAL A 68 -5.76 5.75 -19.48
N VAL A 69 -4.70 5.46 -18.73
CA VAL A 69 -4.01 6.42 -17.87
C VAL A 69 -2.63 6.66 -18.45
N THR A 70 -2.25 7.92 -18.67
CA THR A 70 -0.85 8.26 -19.00
C THR A 70 -0.07 8.61 -17.73
N SER A 71 1.25 8.52 -17.79
CA SER A 71 2.14 9.03 -16.74
C SER A 71 3.31 9.74 -17.39
N GLY A 72 3.45 11.05 -17.16
CA GLY A 72 4.58 11.83 -17.66
C GLY A 72 4.23 12.80 -18.80
N GLY A 73 5.19 13.67 -19.12
CA GLY A 73 5.15 14.58 -20.27
C GLY A 73 4.13 15.73 -20.20
N VAL A 74 3.80 16.24 -19.00
CA VAL A 74 2.78 17.30 -18.79
C VAL A 74 3.31 18.59 -18.16
N GLY A 75 4.63 18.67 -17.94
CA GLY A 75 5.27 19.85 -17.40
C GLY A 75 5.54 20.94 -18.45
N PRO A 76 6.40 21.91 -18.11
CA PRO A 76 6.65 23.07 -18.95
C PRO A 76 7.80 22.89 -19.96
N THR A 77 8.52 21.76 -19.95
CA THR A 77 9.72 21.60 -20.79
C THR A 77 9.37 21.18 -22.22
N HIS A 78 10.35 21.17 -23.11
CA HIS A 78 10.14 20.93 -24.55
C HIS A 78 9.74 19.49 -24.86
N ASP A 79 10.22 18.55 -24.05
CA ASP A 79 9.92 17.12 -24.01
C ASP A 79 8.58 16.79 -23.34
N ASP A 80 7.95 17.72 -22.60
CA ASP A 80 6.62 17.52 -22.03
C ASP A 80 5.49 17.63 -23.08
N ILE A 81 5.32 16.62 -23.93
CA ILE A 81 4.48 16.67 -25.13
C ILE A 81 3.18 15.83 -25.06
N THR A 82 2.77 15.40 -23.87
CA THR A 82 1.65 14.47 -23.70
C THR A 82 0.32 15.09 -24.16
N TYR A 83 0.08 16.38 -23.91
CA TYR A 83 -1.15 17.03 -24.38
C TYR A 83 -1.21 17.17 -25.90
N GLU A 84 -0.09 17.52 -26.54
CA GLU A 84 0.07 17.55 -27.98
C GLU A 84 -0.19 16.17 -28.60
N ALA A 85 0.34 15.12 -27.98
CA ALA A 85 0.17 13.76 -28.46
C ALA A 85 -1.27 13.24 -28.27
N VAL A 86 -1.92 13.57 -27.14
CA VAL A 86 -3.35 13.26 -26.92
C VAL A 86 -4.23 13.99 -27.92
N ALA A 87 -3.95 15.27 -28.20
CA ALA A 87 -4.63 16.04 -29.24
C ALA A 87 -4.47 15.37 -30.62
N ALA A 88 -3.25 14.98 -30.98
CA ALA A 88 -2.95 14.29 -32.23
C ALA A 88 -3.56 12.88 -32.31
N ALA A 89 -3.74 12.18 -31.20
CA ALA A 89 -4.37 10.86 -31.16
C ALA A 89 -5.85 10.92 -31.56
N PHE A 90 -6.51 12.05 -31.31
CA PHE A 90 -7.95 12.23 -31.48
C PHE A 90 -8.34 13.28 -32.53
N ASP A 91 -7.38 13.77 -33.31
CA ASP A 91 -7.54 14.83 -34.31
C ASP A 91 -8.19 16.10 -33.73
N LEU A 92 -7.75 16.49 -32.52
CA LEU A 92 -8.24 17.67 -31.81
C LEU A 92 -7.23 18.82 -31.90
N PRO A 93 -7.68 20.08 -31.98
CA PRO A 93 -6.80 21.22 -31.77
C PRO A 93 -6.48 21.37 -30.26
N LEU A 94 -5.34 21.98 -29.96
CA LEU A 94 -5.05 22.50 -28.63
C LEU A 94 -5.71 23.86 -28.43
N VAL A 95 -6.27 24.08 -27.25
CA VAL A 95 -6.87 25.35 -26.84
C VAL A 95 -6.21 25.85 -25.57
N PHE A 96 -6.13 27.17 -25.42
CA PHE A 96 -5.66 27.79 -24.18
C PHE A 96 -6.78 27.74 -23.13
N ASN A 97 -6.55 27.04 -22.03
CA ASN A 97 -7.49 26.94 -20.92
C ASN A 97 -7.14 27.97 -19.84
N THR A 98 -8.01 28.96 -19.64
CA THR A 98 -7.77 30.08 -18.72
C THR A 98 -7.72 29.65 -17.25
N GLU A 99 -8.50 28.63 -16.86
CA GLU A 99 -8.52 28.10 -15.49
C GLU A 99 -7.18 27.43 -15.13
N LEU A 100 -6.62 26.62 -16.04
CA LEU A 100 -5.28 26.07 -15.89
C LEU A 100 -4.20 27.16 -15.91
N ALA A 101 -4.35 28.17 -16.77
CA ALA A 101 -3.42 29.30 -16.79
C ALA A 101 -3.35 30.00 -15.43
N GLU A 102 -4.49 30.35 -14.82
CA GLU A 102 -4.53 30.97 -13.48
C GLU A 102 -3.81 30.10 -12.41
N ILE A 103 -3.96 28.78 -12.48
CA ILE A 103 -3.27 27.85 -11.57
C ILE A 103 -1.76 27.86 -11.81
N VAL A 104 -1.32 27.80 -13.08
CA VAL A 104 0.09 27.87 -13.47
C VAL A 104 0.70 29.20 -13.03
N GLU A 105 0.01 30.32 -13.26
CA GLU A 105 0.43 31.66 -12.85
C GLU A 105 0.65 31.75 -11.34
N SER A 106 -0.35 31.30 -10.58
CA SER A 106 -0.30 31.28 -9.12
C SER A 106 0.83 30.40 -8.60
N PHE A 107 1.05 29.24 -9.22
CA PHE A 107 2.06 28.28 -8.80
C PHE A 107 3.50 28.76 -9.08
N TYR A 108 3.75 29.28 -10.29
CA TYR A 108 5.09 29.73 -10.69
C TYR A 108 5.39 31.20 -10.33
N GLY A 109 4.43 31.93 -9.74
CA GLY A 109 4.60 33.32 -9.33
C GLY A 109 4.82 34.27 -10.52
N VAL A 110 4.19 33.97 -11.65
CA VAL A 110 4.37 34.73 -12.89
C VAL A 110 3.51 35.99 -12.86
N ASN A 111 4.12 37.14 -12.61
CA ASN A 111 3.45 38.46 -12.57
C ASN A 111 3.65 39.29 -13.87
N ASP A 112 3.99 38.66 -15.00
CA ASP A 112 4.34 39.36 -16.24
C ASP A 112 3.11 39.63 -17.12
N LYS A 113 3.09 40.79 -17.79
CA LYS A 113 2.05 41.21 -18.74
C LYS A 113 2.08 40.41 -20.05
N ASN A 114 3.15 39.66 -20.33
CA ASN A 114 3.29 38.78 -21.49
C ASN A 114 3.17 37.30 -21.09
N ILE A 115 2.09 36.96 -20.39
CA ILE A 115 1.90 35.64 -19.77
C ILE A 115 2.05 34.50 -20.78
N GLU A 116 1.50 34.66 -21.98
CA GLU A 116 1.53 33.68 -23.08
C GLU A 116 2.96 33.31 -23.54
N LYS A 117 3.98 34.14 -23.25
CA LYS A 117 5.37 33.86 -23.61
C LYS A 117 6.12 33.06 -22.55
N ASN A 118 5.55 32.85 -21.37
CA ASN A 118 6.17 32.05 -20.33
C ASN A 118 6.12 30.56 -20.73
N PRO A 119 7.24 29.81 -20.73
CA PRO A 119 7.24 28.38 -21.01
C PRO A 119 6.25 27.58 -20.15
N ALA A 120 5.97 28.03 -18.92
CA ALA A 120 5.00 27.40 -18.04
C ALA A 120 3.56 27.40 -18.61
N MET A 121 3.20 28.40 -19.42
CA MET A 121 1.86 28.47 -20.04
C MET A 121 1.60 27.35 -21.05
N LYS A 122 2.65 26.61 -21.48
CA LYS A 122 2.48 25.36 -22.23
C LYS A 122 1.52 24.40 -21.52
N MET A 123 1.58 24.33 -20.18
CA MET A 123 0.73 23.46 -19.37
C MET A 123 -0.76 23.83 -19.42
N ALA A 124 -1.10 25.04 -19.88
CA ALA A 124 -2.47 25.50 -20.08
C ALA A 124 -3.00 25.26 -21.51
N HIS A 125 -2.15 24.81 -22.44
CA HIS A 125 -2.58 24.39 -23.77
C HIS A 125 -2.95 22.90 -23.75
N ILE A 126 -4.25 22.62 -23.74
CA ILE A 126 -4.81 21.27 -23.63
C ILE A 126 -5.76 20.94 -24.79
N PRO A 127 -6.05 19.66 -25.08
CA PRO A 127 -6.95 19.30 -26.17
C PRO A 127 -8.34 19.94 -26.02
N GLN A 128 -8.95 20.38 -27.12
CA GLN A 128 -10.24 21.09 -27.10
C GLN A 128 -11.35 20.29 -26.38
N GLU A 129 -11.41 18.98 -26.59
CA GLU A 129 -12.34 18.09 -25.92
C GLU A 129 -11.73 17.63 -24.59
N HIS A 130 -11.92 18.39 -23.51
CA HIS A 130 -11.37 18.06 -22.20
C HIS A 130 -12.39 18.17 -21.07
N GLU A 131 -12.14 17.41 -20.01
CA GLU A 131 -12.76 17.55 -18.70
C GLU A 131 -11.65 17.74 -17.66
N LEU A 132 -11.81 18.70 -16.74
CA LEU A 132 -10.89 18.94 -15.62
C LEU A 132 -11.42 18.25 -14.35
N PHE A 133 -10.56 17.48 -13.69
CA PHE A 133 -10.87 16.80 -12.44
C PHE A 133 -10.00 17.31 -11.31
N TYR A 134 -10.65 17.60 -10.19
CA TYR A 134 -10.00 18.15 -9.02
C TYR A 134 -9.98 17.16 -7.88
N SER A 135 -8.85 17.06 -7.18
CA SER A 135 -8.79 16.25 -5.96
C SER A 135 -9.67 16.89 -4.87
N LYS A 136 -10.40 16.09 -4.07
CA LYS A 136 -11.26 16.62 -2.98
C LYS A 136 -10.49 17.42 -1.91
N LYS A 137 -9.15 17.34 -1.88
CA LYS A 137 -8.27 18.05 -0.93
C LYS A 137 -7.84 19.46 -1.40
N MET A 138 -8.34 19.93 -2.53
CA MET A 138 -8.04 21.23 -3.17
C MET A 138 -8.28 22.51 -2.34
N LYS A 139 -8.70 22.45 -1.06
CA LYS A 139 -8.99 23.64 -0.25
C LYS A 139 -8.12 23.85 1.00
N LYS A 140 -7.21 22.94 1.38
CA LYS A 140 -6.45 23.07 2.64
C LYS A 140 -5.00 22.57 2.68
N SER A 141 -4.47 21.93 1.63
CA SER A 141 -3.07 21.47 1.63
C SER A 141 -2.23 22.27 0.64
N PRO A 142 -1.11 22.90 1.06
CA PRO A 142 -0.17 23.59 0.17
C PRO A 142 0.73 22.62 -0.60
N GLU A 143 0.35 21.34 -0.72
CA GLU A 143 1.12 20.35 -1.42
C GLU A 143 0.91 20.49 -2.92
N TRP A 144 2.02 20.75 -3.63
CA TRP A 144 2.13 20.90 -5.07
C TRP A 144 1.35 19.84 -5.87
N ALA A 145 1.23 18.62 -5.32
CA ALA A 145 0.53 17.48 -5.89
C ALA A 145 -1.00 17.59 -5.96
N THR A 146 -1.58 18.59 -5.31
CA THR A 146 -3.04 18.76 -5.24
C THR A 146 -3.54 20.01 -5.92
N ILE A 147 -2.63 20.79 -6.53
CA ILE A 147 -2.90 22.12 -7.10
C ILE A 147 -3.38 22.02 -8.55
N PHE A 148 -2.81 21.13 -9.36
CA PHE A 148 -3.16 20.99 -10.78
C PHE A 148 -4.34 20.00 -10.97
N PRO A 149 -5.36 20.35 -11.78
CA PRO A 149 -6.38 19.40 -12.17
C PRO A 149 -5.80 18.31 -13.06
N MET A 150 -6.42 17.14 -13.00
CA MET A 150 -6.21 16.09 -13.99
C MET A 150 -7.03 16.41 -15.23
N VAL A 151 -6.41 16.31 -16.40
CA VAL A 151 -7.09 16.47 -17.69
C VAL A 151 -7.53 15.11 -18.19
N LYS A 152 -8.80 15.01 -18.55
CA LYS A 152 -9.36 13.82 -19.20
C LYS A 152 -9.81 14.19 -20.61
N VAL A 153 -9.47 13.35 -21.57
CA VAL A 153 -9.92 13.46 -22.97
C VAL A 153 -10.50 12.12 -23.36
N ARG A 154 -11.82 12.05 -23.60
CA ARG A 154 -12.55 10.80 -23.85
C ARG A 154 -12.28 9.76 -22.75
N ASN A 155 -11.65 8.62 -23.07
CA ASN A 155 -11.28 7.60 -22.09
C ASN A 155 -9.82 7.67 -21.62
N VAL A 156 -9.09 8.74 -21.96
CA VAL A 156 -7.70 8.98 -21.55
C VAL A 156 -7.66 9.95 -20.37
N TYR A 157 -7.02 9.52 -19.29
CA TYR A 157 -6.73 10.33 -18.11
C TYR A 157 -5.25 10.68 -18.13
N VAL A 158 -4.94 11.97 -18.23
CA VAL A 158 -3.58 12.46 -18.36
C VAL A 158 -3.04 12.83 -16.99
N LEU A 159 -2.05 12.07 -16.50
CA LEU A 159 -1.46 12.25 -15.17
C LEU A 159 0.03 12.62 -15.25
N PRO A 160 0.53 13.36 -14.25
CA PRO A 160 1.93 13.77 -14.19
C PRO A 160 2.91 12.60 -13.96
N GLY A 161 4.18 12.82 -14.32
CA GLY A 161 5.23 11.80 -14.17
C GLY A 161 5.80 11.66 -12.76
N LEU A 162 5.77 12.72 -11.94
CA LEU A 162 6.36 12.63 -10.60
C LEU A 162 5.49 11.76 -9.68
N PRO A 163 6.05 10.74 -9.01
CA PRO A 163 5.24 9.74 -8.30
C PRO A 163 4.26 10.32 -7.28
N LYS A 164 4.69 11.27 -6.45
CA LYS A 164 3.81 11.89 -5.44
C LYS A 164 2.58 12.58 -6.05
N CYS A 165 2.75 13.23 -7.21
CA CYS A 165 1.61 13.80 -7.94
C CYS A 165 0.75 12.73 -8.57
N PHE A 166 1.36 11.79 -9.27
CA PHE A 166 0.65 10.71 -9.93
C PHE A 166 -0.26 9.96 -8.95
N GLU A 167 0.28 9.59 -7.78
CA GLU A 167 -0.42 8.89 -6.71
C GLU A 167 -1.59 9.73 -6.16
N ALA A 168 -1.35 11.01 -5.86
CA ALA A 168 -2.38 11.93 -5.38
C ALA A 168 -3.52 12.13 -6.39
N CYS A 169 -3.17 12.35 -7.66
CA CYS A 169 -4.11 12.50 -8.76
C CYS A 169 -4.97 11.23 -8.92
N LEU A 170 -4.34 10.07 -9.02
CA LEU A 170 -5.05 8.81 -9.26
C LEU A 170 -5.93 8.41 -8.07
N HIS A 171 -5.48 8.65 -6.83
CA HIS A 171 -6.35 8.50 -5.66
C HIS A 171 -7.58 9.40 -5.73
N GLY A 172 -7.41 10.65 -6.18
CA GLY A 172 -8.51 11.58 -6.41
C GLY A 172 -9.51 11.09 -7.45
N LEU A 173 -9.03 10.39 -8.49
CA LEU A 173 -9.84 9.91 -9.62
C LEU A 173 -10.59 8.59 -9.37
N GLN A 174 -10.39 7.90 -8.24
CA GLN A 174 -11.00 6.57 -8.03
C GLN A 174 -12.52 6.55 -8.25
N HIS A 175 -13.22 7.62 -7.89
CA HIS A 175 -14.66 7.77 -8.05
C HIS A 175 -15.12 7.92 -9.51
N CYS A 176 -14.21 8.26 -10.43
CA CYS A 176 -14.47 8.34 -11.86
C CYS A 176 -14.47 6.97 -12.54
N PHE A 177 -13.93 5.94 -11.87
CA PHE A 177 -13.90 4.59 -12.39
C PHE A 177 -15.06 3.78 -11.81
N PRO A 178 -15.76 2.97 -12.62
CA PRO A 178 -16.81 2.10 -12.13
C PRO A 178 -16.19 1.08 -11.17
N SER A 179 -16.74 0.99 -9.97
CA SER A 179 -16.42 -0.10 -9.06
C SER A 179 -16.96 -1.39 -9.67
N ALA A 180 -16.05 -2.28 -10.05
CA ALA A 180 -16.33 -3.66 -10.39
C ALA A 180 -15.90 -4.59 -9.22
N ILE A 181 -15.92 -4.06 -7.99
CA ILE A 181 -15.61 -4.84 -6.78
C ILE A 181 -16.55 -6.04 -6.70
N GLY A 182 -15.98 -7.23 -6.53
CA GLY A 182 -16.71 -8.51 -6.55
C GLY A 182 -16.82 -9.17 -7.94
N SER A 183 -16.23 -8.59 -8.99
CA SER A 183 -16.05 -9.26 -10.30
C SER A 183 -14.72 -10.03 -10.41
N HIS A 184 -13.86 -9.88 -9.41
CA HIS A 184 -12.54 -10.49 -9.35
C HIS A 184 -12.18 -10.79 -7.88
N PHE A 185 -11.79 -12.03 -7.60
CA PHE A 185 -11.42 -12.51 -6.26
C PHE A 185 -10.05 -13.15 -6.33
N MET A 186 -9.24 -12.95 -5.29
CA MET A 186 -7.90 -13.50 -5.20
C MET A 186 -7.58 -13.97 -3.79
N ASP A 187 -6.82 -15.05 -3.72
CA ASP A 187 -6.17 -15.49 -2.49
C ASP A 187 -4.72 -15.90 -2.73
N PHE A 188 -3.98 -16.13 -1.65
CA PHE A 188 -2.59 -16.50 -1.66
C PHE A 188 -2.37 -17.82 -0.92
N LEU A 189 -1.59 -18.71 -1.53
CA LEU A 189 -1.04 -19.88 -0.83
C LEU A 189 0.48 -19.72 -0.74
N PHE A 190 1.05 -20.15 0.38
CA PHE A 190 2.49 -20.13 0.61
C PHE A 190 2.94 -21.56 0.84
N LEU A 191 3.98 -21.98 0.12
CA LEU A 191 4.39 -23.38 0.05
C LEU A 191 5.85 -23.56 0.42
N SER A 192 6.15 -24.59 1.20
CA SER A 192 7.51 -24.99 1.59
C SER A 192 8.25 -25.76 0.50
N VAL A 193 7.61 -26.00 -0.64
CA VAL A 193 8.12 -26.77 -1.79
C VAL A 193 8.41 -25.87 -2.99
N GLU A 194 9.27 -26.34 -3.88
CA GLU A 194 9.59 -25.68 -5.15
C GLU A 194 8.48 -25.85 -6.18
N GLU A 195 8.45 -24.94 -7.17
CA GLU A 195 7.49 -24.93 -8.28
C GLU A 195 7.45 -26.25 -9.06
N SER A 196 8.59 -26.87 -9.29
CA SER A 196 8.71 -28.11 -10.08
C SER A 196 7.90 -29.27 -9.50
N LEU A 197 7.70 -29.30 -8.18
CA LEU A 197 6.96 -30.36 -7.49
C LEU A 197 5.44 -30.20 -7.59
N ILE A 198 4.97 -29.01 -7.93
CA ILE A 198 3.54 -28.65 -7.91
C ILE A 198 3.01 -28.29 -9.30
N ALA A 199 3.88 -28.15 -10.30
CA ALA A 199 3.52 -27.71 -11.66
C ALA A 199 2.31 -28.47 -12.25
N HIS A 200 2.33 -29.81 -12.17
CA HIS A 200 1.20 -30.64 -12.64
C HIS A 200 -0.10 -30.38 -11.87
N THR A 201 -0.02 -30.21 -10.54
CA THR A 201 -1.18 -29.87 -9.72
C THR A 201 -1.78 -28.52 -10.12
N LEU A 202 -0.94 -27.54 -10.46
CA LEU A 202 -1.40 -26.22 -10.93
C LEU A 202 -2.10 -26.32 -12.28
N GLU A 203 -1.53 -27.06 -13.24
CA GLU A 203 -2.12 -27.30 -14.56
C GLU A 203 -3.49 -27.99 -14.45
N ASP A 204 -3.57 -29.05 -13.65
CA ASP A 204 -4.82 -29.78 -13.38
C ASP A 204 -5.89 -28.86 -12.80
N THR A 205 -5.50 -27.93 -11.92
CA THR A 205 -6.43 -26.97 -11.31
C THR A 205 -6.95 -25.96 -12.34
N ILE A 206 -6.08 -25.41 -13.19
CA ILE A 206 -6.48 -24.47 -14.26
C ILE A 206 -7.41 -25.14 -15.27
N GLN A 207 -7.22 -26.44 -15.55
CA GLN A 207 -8.11 -27.18 -16.46
C GLN A 207 -9.51 -27.42 -15.87
N LYS A 208 -9.60 -27.63 -14.55
CA LYS A 208 -10.86 -27.95 -13.86
C LYS A 208 -11.67 -26.71 -13.50
N PHE A 209 -11.00 -25.61 -13.17
CA PHE A 209 -11.65 -24.41 -12.65
C PHE A 209 -11.33 -23.20 -13.51
N LYS A 210 -12.30 -22.29 -13.68
CA LYS A 210 -12.09 -21.02 -14.37
C LYS A 210 -11.36 -20.04 -13.46
N VAL A 211 -10.06 -20.27 -13.29
CA VAL A 211 -9.14 -19.50 -12.45
C VAL A 211 -7.85 -19.16 -13.21
N VAL A 212 -7.13 -18.16 -12.72
CA VAL A 212 -5.76 -17.85 -13.11
C VAL A 212 -4.87 -18.13 -11.91
N ILE A 213 -3.81 -18.90 -12.10
CA ILE A 213 -2.85 -19.21 -11.04
C ILE A 213 -1.50 -18.61 -11.42
N GLY A 214 -0.95 -17.78 -10.54
CA GLY A 214 0.44 -17.32 -10.61
C GLY A 214 1.31 -18.14 -9.67
N CYS A 215 2.50 -18.54 -10.13
CA CYS A 215 3.49 -19.25 -9.33
C CYS A 215 4.76 -18.41 -9.26
N TYR A 216 5.22 -18.12 -8.04
CA TYR A 216 6.35 -17.23 -7.77
C TYR A 216 7.34 -17.94 -6.85
N PRO A 217 8.42 -18.53 -7.39
CA PRO A 217 9.49 -19.09 -6.59
C PRO A 217 10.24 -17.96 -5.87
N ILE A 218 10.48 -18.14 -4.57
CA ILE A 218 11.18 -17.18 -3.73
C ILE A 218 12.51 -17.78 -3.31
N LEU A 219 13.59 -17.18 -3.79
CA LEU A 219 14.93 -17.51 -3.35
C LEU A 219 15.19 -16.90 -1.96
N TYR A 220 15.90 -17.64 -1.11
CA TYR A 220 16.40 -17.16 0.18
C TYR A 220 15.30 -16.71 1.17
N ASN A 221 14.26 -17.52 1.32
CA ASN A 221 13.25 -17.34 2.35
C ASN A 221 13.14 -18.59 3.21
N GLU A 222 13.36 -18.44 4.51
CA GLU A 222 13.38 -19.54 5.47
C GLU A 222 12.00 -20.15 5.74
N ARG A 223 10.91 -19.45 5.38
CA ARG A 223 9.54 -19.86 5.73
C ARG A 223 8.83 -20.59 4.60
N TYR A 224 8.99 -20.13 3.38
CA TYR A 224 8.33 -20.70 2.20
C TYR A 224 9.21 -20.50 0.97
N GLN A 225 9.14 -21.47 0.05
CA GLN A 225 9.91 -21.49 -1.18
C GLN A 225 9.10 -21.02 -2.38
N THR A 226 7.76 -21.16 -2.34
CA THR A 226 6.88 -20.76 -3.44
C THR A 226 5.67 -20.00 -2.91
N LYS A 227 5.35 -18.87 -3.55
CA LYS A 227 4.09 -18.16 -3.36
C LYS A 227 3.18 -18.43 -4.56
N LEU A 228 1.96 -18.82 -4.31
CA LEU A 228 0.91 -18.90 -5.32
C LEU A 228 -0.05 -17.73 -5.18
N THR A 229 -0.51 -17.20 -6.31
CA THR A 229 -1.72 -16.37 -6.40
C THR A 229 -2.79 -17.19 -7.10
N VAL A 230 -4.01 -17.18 -6.56
CA VAL A 230 -5.16 -17.83 -7.20
C VAL A 230 -6.23 -16.78 -7.39
N GLU A 231 -6.61 -16.56 -8.65
CA GLU A 231 -7.54 -15.52 -9.05
C GLU A 231 -8.75 -16.12 -9.76
N ALA A 232 -9.96 -15.64 -9.47
CA ALA A 232 -11.18 -16.09 -10.13
C ALA A 232 -12.18 -14.95 -10.36
N GLY A 233 -13.01 -15.08 -11.39
CA GLY A 233 -14.11 -14.13 -11.63
C GLY A 233 -15.28 -14.26 -10.64
N THR A 234 -15.34 -15.35 -9.88
CA THR A 234 -16.38 -15.59 -8.86
C THR A 234 -15.77 -16.20 -7.61
N LEU A 235 -16.33 -15.85 -6.44
CA LEU A 235 -15.88 -16.39 -5.15
C LEU A 235 -16.06 -17.91 -5.07
N ALA A 236 -17.10 -18.45 -5.72
CA ALA A 236 -17.35 -19.89 -5.76
C ALA A 236 -16.21 -20.64 -6.48
N ASN A 237 -15.77 -20.15 -7.66
CA ASN A 237 -14.67 -20.76 -8.39
C ASN A 237 -13.35 -20.62 -7.63
N LEU A 238 -13.11 -19.48 -6.98
CA LEU A 238 -11.92 -19.29 -6.15
C LEU A 238 -11.86 -20.35 -5.03
N ARG A 239 -12.95 -20.49 -4.26
CA ARG A 239 -13.02 -21.45 -3.15
C ARG A 239 -12.82 -22.88 -3.62
N GLN A 240 -13.50 -23.29 -4.69
CA GLN A 240 -13.35 -24.64 -5.24
C GLN A 240 -11.93 -24.93 -5.74
N ALA A 241 -11.27 -23.95 -6.37
CA ALA A 241 -9.90 -24.09 -6.81
C ALA A 241 -8.92 -24.19 -5.62
N LEU A 242 -9.12 -23.38 -4.57
CA LEU A 242 -8.33 -23.44 -3.35
C LEU A 242 -8.50 -24.79 -2.64
N GLU A 243 -9.73 -25.26 -2.44
CA GLU A 243 -10.01 -26.58 -1.85
C GLU A 243 -9.37 -27.71 -2.65
N HIS A 244 -9.39 -27.61 -3.99
CA HIS A 244 -8.71 -28.60 -4.84
C HIS A 244 -7.19 -28.56 -4.67
N LEU A 245 -6.59 -27.37 -4.68
CA LEU A 245 -5.16 -27.19 -4.47
C LEU A 245 -4.75 -27.72 -3.10
N GLU A 246 -5.45 -27.36 -2.03
CA GLU A 246 -5.16 -27.84 -0.67
C GLU A 246 -5.19 -29.37 -0.57
N ALA A 247 -6.11 -30.03 -1.28
CA ALA A 247 -6.21 -31.49 -1.30
C ALA A 247 -5.15 -32.17 -2.19
N ALA A 248 -4.69 -31.50 -3.25
CA ALA A 248 -3.82 -32.10 -4.28
C ALA A 248 -2.33 -31.72 -4.12
N LEU A 249 -2.01 -30.71 -3.32
CA LEU A 249 -0.64 -30.33 -2.99
C LEU A 249 0.04 -31.39 -2.08
N PRO A 250 1.38 -31.48 -2.10
CA PRO A 250 2.10 -32.41 -1.24
C PRO A 250 1.75 -32.22 0.25
N ALA A 251 1.67 -33.32 0.99
CA ALA A 251 1.33 -33.26 2.41
C ALA A 251 2.29 -32.33 3.18
N ASN A 252 1.74 -31.47 4.05
CA ASN A 252 2.48 -30.46 4.83
C ASN A 252 3.25 -29.43 3.99
N SER A 253 2.92 -29.25 2.70
CA SER A 253 3.56 -28.21 1.90
C SER A 253 3.02 -26.82 2.19
N LEU A 254 1.76 -26.70 2.66
CA LEU A 254 1.14 -25.42 2.98
C LEU A 254 1.77 -24.80 4.23
N VAL A 255 2.25 -23.56 4.08
CA VAL A 255 2.87 -22.78 5.13
C VAL A 255 1.87 -21.75 5.61
N GLU A 256 1.43 -21.89 6.85
CA GLU A 256 0.64 -20.86 7.52
C GLU A 256 1.54 -19.67 7.87
N LEU A 257 1.36 -18.57 7.15
CA LEU A 257 2.15 -17.35 7.35
C LEU A 257 1.76 -16.53 8.59
N ASP A 258 0.84 -17.01 9.43
CA ASP A 258 0.67 -16.43 10.76
C ASP A 258 2.05 -16.43 11.46
N PRO A 259 2.66 -15.25 11.74
CA PRO A 259 3.94 -15.16 12.42
C PRO A 259 3.94 -15.89 13.77
N THR A 260 2.74 -16.12 14.32
CA THR A 260 2.44 -16.81 15.57
C THR A 260 2.08 -18.29 15.39
N SER A 261 1.88 -18.83 14.18
CA SER A 261 1.52 -20.26 13.98
C SER A 261 2.59 -21.19 14.56
N LEU A 262 3.85 -20.84 14.35
CA LEU A 262 5.03 -21.52 14.92
C LEU A 262 5.50 -20.92 16.26
N ALA A 263 4.65 -20.12 16.92
CA ALA A 263 4.98 -19.40 18.15
C ALA A 263 5.66 -20.26 19.21
N LEU A 264 5.10 -21.45 19.45
CA LEU A 264 5.56 -22.37 20.51
C LEU A 264 6.90 -23.03 20.17
N GLN A 265 7.14 -23.37 18.89
CA GLN A 265 8.45 -23.87 18.44
C GLN A 265 9.50 -22.76 18.48
N LYS A 266 9.16 -21.55 18.03
CA LYS A 266 10.04 -20.37 18.13
C LYS A 266 10.32 -20.00 19.59
N LEU A 267 9.38 -20.21 20.50
CA LEU A 267 9.54 -20.02 21.94
C LEU A 267 10.65 -20.89 22.53
N GLN A 268 10.77 -22.14 22.10
CA GLN A 268 11.85 -23.02 22.54
C GLN A 268 13.22 -22.51 22.07
N TYR A 269 13.31 -22.02 20.83
CA TYR A 269 14.51 -21.38 20.29
C TYR A 269 14.81 -20.01 20.93
N LEU A 270 13.80 -19.21 21.22
CA LEU A 270 13.94 -17.91 21.88
C LEU A 270 14.33 -18.08 23.36
N ASN A 271 13.88 -19.15 24.02
CA ASN A 271 14.31 -19.50 25.38
C ASN A 271 15.80 -19.86 25.48
N SER A 272 16.47 -20.17 24.36
CA SER A 272 17.93 -20.34 24.32
C SER A 272 18.69 -19.02 24.12
N HIS A 273 18.00 -17.88 24.00
CA HIS A 273 18.58 -16.54 23.84
C HIS A 273 18.27 -15.67 25.07
N ASP A 274 19.32 -15.11 25.69
CA ASP A 274 19.22 -14.39 26.98
C ASP A 274 18.18 -13.25 26.99
N GLY A 275 18.06 -12.49 25.90
CA GLY A 275 17.15 -11.33 25.82
C GLY A 275 15.67 -11.70 25.81
N ALA A 276 15.29 -12.74 25.06
CA ALA A 276 13.90 -13.17 24.96
C ALA A 276 13.45 -13.94 26.21
N LYS A 277 14.33 -14.76 26.79
CA LYS A 277 14.08 -15.42 28.08
C LYS A 277 13.81 -14.40 29.20
N THR A 278 14.63 -13.34 29.26
CA THR A 278 14.44 -12.24 30.21
C THR A 278 13.07 -11.56 30.04
N ALA A 279 12.62 -11.33 28.80
CA ALA A 279 11.31 -10.72 28.54
C ALA A 279 10.15 -11.61 29.02
N PHE A 280 10.21 -12.91 28.79
CA PHE A 280 9.19 -13.86 29.24
C PHE A 280 9.12 -13.95 30.77
N ASP A 281 10.26 -13.94 31.45
CA ASP A 281 10.32 -13.92 32.91
C ASP A 281 9.70 -12.63 33.48
N VAL A 282 9.94 -11.49 32.83
CA VAL A 282 9.29 -10.21 33.17
C VAL A 282 7.77 -10.31 32.98
N PHE A 283 7.30 -10.78 31.82
CA PHE A 283 5.85 -10.93 31.56
C PHE A 283 5.19 -11.84 32.60
N LYS A 284 5.79 -13.01 32.87
CA LYS A 284 5.29 -13.96 33.86
C LYS A 284 5.20 -13.34 35.26
N THR A 285 6.24 -12.61 35.67
CA THR A 285 6.28 -11.94 36.99
C THR A 285 5.22 -10.85 37.11
N CYS A 286 5.02 -10.08 36.03
CA CYS A 286 4.02 -9.02 35.99
C CYS A 286 2.59 -9.57 35.98
N HIS A 287 2.28 -10.62 35.21
CA HIS A 287 0.95 -11.25 35.19
C HIS A 287 0.60 -11.97 36.50
N ALA A 288 1.59 -12.30 37.34
CA ALA A 288 1.32 -12.79 38.70
C ALA A 288 0.82 -11.68 39.64
N LYS A 289 0.99 -10.40 39.28
CA LYS A 289 0.69 -9.23 40.12
C LYS A 289 -0.41 -8.33 39.56
N TYR A 290 -0.55 -8.25 38.23
CA TYR A 290 -1.46 -7.35 37.54
C TYR A 290 -2.37 -8.13 36.58
N PRO A 291 -3.69 -7.88 36.59
CA PRO A 291 -4.59 -8.47 35.61
C PRO A 291 -4.39 -7.82 34.23
N GLU A 292 -4.75 -8.54 33.15
CA GLU A 292 -4.56 -8.08 31.76
C GLU A 292 -5.10 -6.68 31.48
N ALA A 293 -6.24 -6.35 32.10
CA ALA A 293 -6.93 -5.07 31.87
C ALA A 293 -6.12 -3.85 32.36
N GLU A 294 -5.16 -4.06 33.26
CA GLU A 294 -4.31 -3.01 33.84
C GLU A 294 -2.95 -2.88 33.13
N ILE A 295 -2.68 -3.74 32.14
CA ILE A 295 -1.41 -3.80 31.42
C ILE A 295 -1.54 -3.12 30.07
N VAL A 296 -0.59 -2.24 29.76
CA VAL A 296 -0.46 -1.58 28.46
C VAL A 296 0.92 -1.89 27.88
N VAL A 297 1.00 -2.06 26.56
CA VAL A 297 2.26 -2.22 25.82
C VAL A 297 2.57 -0.93 25.06
N SER A 298 3.77 -0.39 25.21
CA SER A 298 4.22 0.73 24.39
C SER A 298 4.49 0.27 22.95
N PHE A 299 3.82 0.88 21.97
CA PHE A 299 3.93 0.52 20.56
C PHE A 299 3.89 1.78 19.68
N ASN A 300 5.02 2.10 19.04
CA ASN A 300 5.16 3.26 18.16
C ASN A 300 5.52 2.89 16.71
N GLY A 301 5.28 1.64 16.30
CA GLY A 301 5.61 1.14 14.97
C GLY A 301 7.11 0.90 14.70
N GLY A 302 7.99 1.20 15.68
CA GLY A 302 9.41 0.91 15.59
C GLY A 302 9.73 -0.59 15.69
N LYS A 303 10.93 -0.98 15.23
CA LYS A 303 11.39 -2.39 15.26
C LYS A 303 11.37 -3.01 16.66
N ASP A 304 11.79 -2.24 17.68
CA ASP A 304 12.00 -2.77 19.03
C ASP A 304 10.68 -2.92 19.79
N CYS A 305 9.76 -1.96 19.65
CA CYS A 305 8.41 -2.09 20.23
C CYS A 305 7.56 -3.13 19.49
N THR A 306 7.79 -3.33 18.18
CA THR A 306 7.19 -4.44 17.42
C THR A 306 7.68 -5.77 17.95
N LEU A 307 8.97 -5.90 18.26
CA LEU A 307 9.52 -7.11 18.88
C LEU A 307 8.92 -7.35 20.28
N LEU A 308 8.81 -6.31 21.11
CA LEU A 308 8.15 -6.40 22.42
C LEU A 308 6.70 -6.88 22.28
N LEU A 309 5.93 -6.26 21.37
CA LEU A 309 4.55 -6.61 21.10
C LEU A 309 4.43 -8.07 20.63
N HIS A 310 5.32 -8.48 19.74
CA HIS A 310 5.37 -9.85 19.24
C HIS A 310 5.64 -10.84 20.38
N LEU A 311 6.70 -10.62 21.18
CA LEU A 311 7.04 -11.48 22.32
C LEU A 311 5.90 -11.56 23.35
N TYR A 312 5.23 -10.45 23.64
CA TYR A 312 4.09 -10.42 24.55
C TYR A 312 2.90 -11.23 23.99
N HIS A 313 2.62 -11.10 22.70
CA HIS A 313 1.59 -11.91 22.04
C HIS A 313 1.93 -13.42 22.09
N LEU A 314 3.20 -13.80 21.87
CA LEU A 314 3.65 -15.19 22.03
C LEU A 314 3.48 -15.68 23.48
N TYR A 315 3.78 -14.83 24.47
CA TYR A 315 3.55 -15.15 25.88
C TYR A 315 2.08 -15.43 26.16
N LEU A 316 1.16 -14.55 25.74
CA LEU A 316 -0.28 -14.74 25.92
C LEU A 316 -0.76 -16.05 25.29
N LYS A 317 -0.28 -16.37 24.08
CA LYS A 317 -0.56 -17.65 23.41
C LYS A 317 -0.04 -18.84 24.24
N SER A 318 1.17 -18.75 24.81
CA SER A 318 1.76 -19.82 25.63
C SER A 318 1.02 -20.12 26.92
N VAL A 319 0.29 -19.14 27.47
CA VAL A 319 -0.53 -19.29 28.69
C VAL A 319 -2.02 -19.52 28.39
N GLY A 320 -2.37 -19.87 27.15
CA GLY A 320 -3.74 -20.20 26.75
C GLY A 320 -4.66 -18.97 26.58
N LYS A 321 -4.11 -17.76 26.49
CA LYS A 321 -4.84 -16.50 26.27
C LYS A 321 -4.72 -16.00 24.82
N ALA A 322 -4.70 -16.94 23.87
CA ALA A 322 -4.68 -16.61 22.44
C ALA A 322 -5.93 -15.78 22.08
N GLY A 323 -5.74 -14.65 21.40
CA GLY A 323 -6.83 -13.75 21.01
C GLY A 323 -7.25 -12.73 22.07
N ALA A 324 -6.59 -12.69 23.24
CA ALA A 324 -6.81 -11.61 24.21
C ALA A 324 -6.56 -10.24 23.56
N LYS A 325 -7.43 -9.28 23.85
CA LYS A 325 -7.31 -7.92 23.34
C LYS A 325 -6.19 -7.19 24.09
N VAL A 326 -5.16 -6.75 23.37
CA VAL A 326 -3.96 -6.13 23.98
C VAL A 326 -4.06 -4.62 23.91
N LYS A 327 -3.99 -3.93 25.05
CA LYS A 327 -3.93 -2.46 25.07
C LYS A 327 -2.54 -1.99 24.64
N ALA A 328 -2.50 -1.12 23.64
CA ALA A 328 -1.27 -0.59 23.08
C ALA A 328 -1.26 0.94 23.13
N LEU A 329 -0.26 1.53 23.78
CA LEU A 329 -0.05 2.97 23.81
C LEU A 329 0.66 3.41 22.52
N TYR A 330 0.00 4.23 21.72
CA TYR A 330 0.55 4.85 20.53
C TYR A 330 0.65 6.37 20.72
N ILE A 331 1.87 6.88 20.68
CA ILE A 331 2.14 8.31 20.78
C ILE A 331 2.57 8.80 19.41
N LYS A 332 1.68 9.57 18.78
CA LYS A 332 1.84 10.08 17.42
C LYS A 332 2.56 11.42 17.45
N ASN A 333 3.73 11.47 16.83
CA ASN A 333 4.49 12.71 16.64
C ASN A 333 4.06 13.41 15.34
N HIS A 334 4.27 14.73 15.29
CA HIS A 334 3.94 15.56 14.12
C HIS A 334 4.69 15.19 12.81
N GLU A 335 5.74 14.37 12.89
CA GLU A 335 6.57 13.93 11.76
C GLU A 335 6.39 12.44 11.40
N THR A 336 5.28 11.82 11.82
CA THR A 336 5.09 10.38 11.56
C THR A 336 4.83 10.12 10.07
N PHE A 337 5.69 9.32 9.45
CA PHE A 337 5.57 8.93 8.04
C PHE A 337 4.31 8.08 7.78
N SER A 338 3.71 8.22 6.60
CA SER A 338 2.52 7.47 6.16
C SER A 338 2.68 5.95 6.26
N GLU A 339 3.90 5.46 6.04
CA GLU A 339 4.26 4.05 6.06
C GLU A 339 4.21 3.49 7.49
N VAL A 340 4.51 4.31 8.50
CA VAL A 340 4.41 3.92 9.93
C VAL A 340 2.95 3.84 10.34
N GLU A 341 2.11 4.79 9.89
CA GLU A 341 0.67 4.76 10.14
C GLU A 341 0.01 3.53 9.50
N GLU A 342 0.38 3.21 8.26
CA GLU A 342 -0.10 2.01 7.57
C GLU A 342 0.37 0.73 8.29
N PHE A 343 1.61 0.72 8.78
CA PHE A 343 2.14 -0.39 9.57
C PHE A 343 1.41 -0.56 10.91
N VAL A 344 1.16 0.53 11.64
CA VAL A 344 0.42 0.51 12.91
C VAL A 344 -1.01 0.02 12.68
N ALA A 345 -1.69 0.49 11.62
CA ALA A 345 -3.02 0.01 11.27
C ALA A 345 -3.04 -1.51 10.99
N LYS A 346 -2.05 -2.03 10.24
CA LYS A 346 -1.89 -3.46 10.02
C LYS A 346 -1.62 -4.21 11.32
N ALA A 347 -0.78 -3.67 12.21
CA ALA A 347 -0.46 -4.27 13.50
C ALA A 347 -1.67 -4.34 14.45
N VAL A 348 -2.53 -3.32 14.44
CA VAL A 348 -3.77 -3.30 15.25
C VAL A 348 -4.67 -4.48 14.90
N VAL A 349 -4.89 -4.72 13.60
CA VAL A 349 -5.67 -5.86 13.13
C VAL A 349 -4.96 -7.17 13.44
N HIS A 350 -3.65 -7.24 13.16
CA HIS A 350 -2.88 -8.47 13.28
C HIS A 350 -2.76 -8.99 14.72
N TYR A 351 -2.50 -8.11 15.68
CA TYR A 351 -2.28 -8.48 17.08
C TYR A 351 -3.54 -8.31 17.96
N ASN A 352 -4.70 -7.98 17.36
CA ASN A 352 -5.95 -7.67 18.07
C ASN A 352 -5.76 -6.58 19.14
N LEU A 353 -5.23 -5.42 18.73
CA LEU A 353 -4.89 -4.33 19.64
C LEU A 353 -6.09 -3.44 19.95
N GLU A 354 -6.16 -2.97 21.19
CA GLU A 354 -6.88 -1.77 21.59
C GLU A 354 -5.89 -0.61 21.64
N LEU A 355 -5.89 0.21 20.59
CA LEU A 355 -4.97 1.33 20.47
C LEU A 355 -5.43 2.52 21.32
N ILE A 356 -4.57 3.00 22.22
CA ILE A 356 -4.75 4.22 23.01
C ILE A 356 -3.82 5.27 22.39
N GLU A 357 -4.41 6.28 21.74
CA GLU A 357 -3.68 7.23 20.92
C GLU A 357 -3.57 8.62 21.57
N TYR A 358 -2.36 9.16 21.60
CA TYR A 358 -2.09 10.53 22.01
C TYR A 358 -1.24 11.26 20.98
N HIS A 359 -1.48 12.57 20.84
CA HIS A 359 -0.72 13.46 19.96
C HIS A 359 0.13 14.40 20.83
N ASP A 360 1.29 13.92 21.28
CA ASP A 360 2.18 14.65 22.16
C ASP A 360 3.58 14.03 22.18
N HIS A 361 4.52 14.59 22.93
CA HIS A 361 5.78 13.92 23.21
C HIS A 361 5.62 12.78 24.23
N ILE A 362 6.53 11.80 24.21
CA ILE A 362 6.43 10.52 24.95
C ILE A 362 6.06 10.72 26.42
N LYS A 363 6.74 11.63 27.12
CA LYS A 363 6.52 11.88 28.55
C LYS A 363 5.10 12.39 28.84
N ALA A 364 4.64 13.36 28.07
CA ALA A 364 3.30 13.93 28.21
C ALA A 364 2.20 12.92 27.84
N GLY A 365 2.44 12.07 26.83
CA GLY A 365 1.52 11.00 26.47
C GLY A 365 1.36 9.93 27.57
N VAL A 366 2.44 9.57 28.27
CA VAL A 366 2.37 8.65 29.42
C VAL A 366 1.64 9.28 30.62
N GLU A 367 1.89 10.56 30.91
CA GLU A 367 1.18 11.28 31.98
C GLU A 367 -0.33 11.36 31.69
N LYS A 368 -0.71 11.61 30.42
CA LYS A 368 -2.11 11.57 29.97
C LYS A 368 -2.72 10.18 30.08
N LEU A 369 -2.00 9.12 29.69
CA LEU A 369 -2.45 7.74 29.86
C LEU A 369 -2.83 7.46 31.32
N MET A 370 -1.99 7.87 32.27
CA MET A 370 -2.26 7.68 33.70
C MET A 370 -3.49 8.44 34.19
N SER A 371 -3.74 9.63 33.64
CA SER A 371 -4.91 10.46 33.96
C SER A 371 -6.20 9.87 33.39
N ASP A 372 -6.20 9.52 32.11
CA ASP A 372 -7.41 9.07 31.41
C ASP A 372 -7.78 7.62 31.73
N HIS A 373 -6.77 6.81 32.07
CA HIS A 373 -6.91 5.39 32.38
C HIS A 373 -6.33 5.09 33.78
N PRO A 374 -6.99 5.49 34.88
CA PRO A 374 -6.49 5.32 36.24
C PRO A 374 -6.34 3.86 36.66
N ASN A 375 -6.94 2.94 35.92
CA ASN A 375 -6.81 1.50 36.12
C ASN A 375 -5.55 0.92 35.45
N VAL A 376 -4.75 1.70 34.73
CA VAL A 376 -3.48 1.21 34.15
C VAL A 376 -2.41 1.23 35.23
N SER A 377 -1.95 0.03 35.61
CA SER A 377 -0.95 -0.16 36.66
C SER A 377 0.45 -0.48 36.11
N LEU A 378 0.54 -0.90 34.84
CA LEU A 378 1.78 -1.40 34.25
C LEU A 378 1.90 -1.00 32.77
N LEU A 379 3.09 -0.48 32.39
CA LEU A 379 3.47 -0.28 31.00
C LEU A 379 4.69 -1.15 30.66
N PHE A 380 4.54 -2.04 29.69
CA PHE A 380 5.68 -2.70 29.06
C PHE A 380 6.32 -1.77 28.04
N SER A 381 7.64 -1.57 28.14
CA SER A 381 8.44 -0.76 27.24
C SER A 381 9.77 -1.43 26.94
N VAL A 382 10.54 -0.87 26.00
CA VAL A 382 11.89 -1.33 25.70
C VAL A 382 12.89 -0.36 26.32
N GLU A 383 13.88 -0.89 27.03
CA GLU A 383 15.02 -0.13 27.52
C GLU A 383 16.23 -0.39 26.61
N VAL A 384 16.71 0.65 25.92
CA VAL A 384 17.86 0.54 25.01
C VAL A 384 19.12 0.90 25.79
N SER A 385 19.90 -0.11 26.22
CA SER A 385 21.29 0.08 26.64
C SER A 385 22.23 -0.55 25.61
N ALA A 386 23.43 0.00 25.49
CA ALA A 386 24.32 0.00 24.30
C ALA A 386 24.80 -1.36 23.72
N ALA A 387 24.16 -2.51 24.01
CA ALA A 387 24.45 -3.76 23.30
C ALA A 387 23.35 -4.85 23.31
N ARG A 388 22.18 -4.70 23.97
CA ARG A 388 21.18 -5.80 24.09
C ARG A 388 19.73 -5.30 24.20
N PHE A 389 18.79 -6.01 23.57
CA PHE A 389 17.34 -5.84 23.80
C PHE A 389 16.99 -6.27 25.23
N LYS A 390 16.27 -5.40 25.97
CA LYS A 390 15.69 -5.71 27.27
C LYS A 390 14.24 -5.21 27.31
N ALA A 391 13.31 -6.11 27.63
CA ALA A 391 11.97 -5.69 28.02
C ALA A 391 12.06 -5.07 29.42
N ALA A 392 11.46 -3.90 29.59
CA ALA A 392 11.35 -3.19 30.84
C ALA A 392 9.87 -3.01 31.19
N ALA A 393 9.58 -2.94 32.49
CA ALA A 393 8.24 -2.67 32.99
C ALA A 393 8.31 -1.44 33.89
N GLY A 394 7.59 -0.38 33.52
CA GLY A 394 7.40 0.79 34.38
C GLY A 394 6.21 0.55 35.30
N HIS A 395 6.44 0.62 36.62
CA HIS A 395 5.38 0.55 37.63
C HIS A 395 4.83 1.95 37.91
N PHE A 396 3.51 2.11 37.87
CA PHE A 396 2.87 3.42 38.05
C PHE A 396 2.04 3.56 39.33
N HIS A 397 2.29 2.71 40.33
CA HIS A 397 1.63 2.80 41.64
C HIS A 397 2.62 3.27 42.73
N PRO A 398 2.28 4.27 43.59
CA PRO A 398 3.21 4.87 44.57
C PRO A 398 3.76 3.93 45.67
N ASN A 399 3.39 2.65 45.68
CA ASN A 399 3.74 1.69 46.75
C ASN A 399 4.55 0.48 46.27
N VAL A 400 5.08 0.46 45.03
CA VAL A 400 5.94 -0.63 44.55
C VAL A 400 7.21 -0.03 43.96
N LYS A 401 8.32 -0.18 44.70
CA LYS A 401 9.68 0.17 44.29
C LYS A 401 10.22 -0.81 43.27
#